data_AF-A0AAE6WSQ2-F1
#
_entry.id   AF-A0AAE6WSQ2-F1
#
_cell.length_a   1.000
_cell.length_b   1.000
_cell.length_c   1.000
_cell.angle_alpha   90.00
_cell.angle_beta   90.00
_cell.angle_gamma   90.00
#
_symmetry.space_group_name_H-M   'P 1'
#
loop_
_entity.id
_entity.type
_entity.pdbx_description
1 polymer ?
#
loop_
_entity_poly.entity_id
_entity_poly.type
_entity_poly.pdbx_seq_one_letter_code
_entity_poly.pdbx_strand_id
1 'polypeptide(L)'
;MLKEYVKQYFSQFDVLVISILFAFGFLWLIPDMHRIHVWMALAIGMLSYAVSEYLIHRFIFHMNPPKIRWLLAMLKRLHYDHHVSPNQLNLLFLPVWYSLPLIMLAGGAAFFITKDFSLMVAFVTGIMGYLLYYEWTHYIAHQPVQPITPWGRWMKRMHLWHHYKNENYWYGVTNPALDLLFCTYKNEKQVNRSSTARNLEQNDMK
;
A
#
# COMPACT_ATOMS: atom_id res chain seq x y z
N MET A 1 -9.75 -18.91 -13.30
CA MET A 1 -9.73 -17.43 -13.24
C MET A 1 -9.39 -16.93 -11.83
N LEU A 2 -10.31 -16.62 -10.90
CA LEU A 2 -9.93 -15.99 -9.61
C LEU A 2 -8.93 -16.83 -8.78
N LYS A 3 -9.10 -18.16 -8.76
CA LYS A 3 -8.22 -19.09 -8.04
C LYS A 3 -6.74 -18.99 -8.47
N GLU A 4 -6.48 -18.72 -9.74
CA GLU A 4 -5.11 -18.59 -10.27
C GLU A 4 -4.47 -17.31 -9.75
N TYR A 5 -5.20 -16.20 -9.70
CA TYR A 5 -4.70 -14.93 -9.18
C TYR A 5 -4.46 -14.98 -7.67
N VAL A 6 -5.31 -15.68 -6.91
CA VAL A 6 -5.07 -15.94 -5.48
C VAL A 6 -3.79 -16.75 -5.30
N LYS A 7 -3.61 -17.83 -6.08
CA LYS A 7 -2.38 -18.65 -6.03
C LYS A 7 -1.15 -17.82 -6.37
N GLN A 8 -1.22 -16.98 -7.40
CA GLN A 8 -0.11 -16.10 -7.82
C GLN A 8 0.21 -15.02 -6.78
N TYR A 9 -0.79 -14.49 -6.08
CA TYR A 9 -0.59 -13.53 -5.00
C TYR A 9 0.20 -14.15 -3.84
N PHE A 10 -0.27 -15.29 -3.33
CA PHE A 10 0.40 -15.98 -2.21
C PHE A 10 1.71 -16.69 -2.62
N SER A 11 2.02 -16.82 -3.91
CA SER A 11 3.31 -17.32 -4.36
C SER A 11 4.41 -16.25 -4.39
N GLN A 12 4.07 -14.97 -4.18
CA GLN A 12 5.08 -13.92 -4.09
C GLN A 12 5.82 -14.02 -2.77
N PHE A 13 7.15 -13.94 -2.83
CA PHE A 13 8.00 -14.09 -1.65
C PHE A 13 7.64 -13.07 -0.57
N ASP A 14 7.49 -11.79 -0.95
CA ASP A 14 7.22 -10.71 0.01
C ASP A 14 5.87 -10.90 0.72
N VAL A 15 4.82 -11.19 -0.06
CA VAL A 15 3.47 -11.49 0.45
C VAL A 15 3.48 -12.69 1.38
N LEU A 16 4.21 -13.76 1.03
CA LEU A 16 4.30 -14.97 1.83
C LEU A 16 4.95 -14.69 3.19
N VAL A 17 6.07 -13.96 3.20
CA VAL A 17 6.77 -13.58 4.44
C VAL A 17 5.85 -12.75 5.34
N ILE A 18 5.20 -11.71 4.80
CA ILE A 18 4.28 -10.88 5.59
C ILE A 18 3.07 -11.69 6.07
N SER A 19 2.55 -12.61 5.26
CA SER A 19 1.44 -13.50 5.66
C SER A 19 1.81 -14.41 6.83
N ILE A 20 3.01 -15.00 6.82
CA ILE A 20 3.51 -15.85 7.91
C ILE A 20 3.68 -15.02 9.19
N LEU A 21 4.29 -13.84 9.11
CA LEU A 21 4.48 -12.96 10.25
C LEU A 21 3.16 -12.44 10.81
N PHE A 22 2.21 -12.10 9.94
CA PHE A 22 0.85 -11.72 10.32
C PHE A 22 0.16 -12.87 11.07
N ALA A 23 0.19 -14.08 10.52
CA ALA A 23 -0.42 -15.25 11.17
C ALA A 23 0.22 -15.54 12.53
N PHE A 24 1.56 -15.49 12.62
CA PHE A 24 2.26 -15.68 13.88
C PHE A 24 1.87 -14.62 14.92
N GLY A 25 1.86 -13.33 14.55
CA GLY A 25 1.44 -12.25 15.45
C GLY A 25 -0.02 -12.38 15.87
N PHE A 26 -0.92 -12.74 14.94
CA PHE A 26 -2.33 -12.96 15.26
C PHE A 26 -2.54 -14.13 16.22
N LEU A 27 -1.85 -15.26 16.00
CA LEU A 27 -1.89 -16.42 16.90
C LEU A 27 -1.32 -16.09 18.28
N TRP A 28 -0.24 -15.32 18.35
CA TRP A 28 0.36 -14.86 19.61
C TRP A 28 -0.61 -14.03 20.46
N LEU A 29 -1.51 -13.28 19.83
CA LEU A 29 -2.47 -12.41 20.52
C LEU A 29 -3.68 -13.14 21.08
N ILE A 30 -3.91 -14.41 20.74
CA ILE A 30 -5.08 -15.18 21.19
C ILE A 30 -5.29 -15.11 22.72
N PRO A 31 -4.28 -15.31 23.58
CA PRO A 31 -4.45 -15.23 25.03
C PRO A 31 -4.90 -13.84 25.51
N ASP A 32 -4.50 -12.78 24.81
CA ASP A 32 -4.74 -11.38 25.18
C ASP A 32 -6.02 -10.78 24.54
N MET A 33 -6.76 -11.52 23.70
CA MET A 33 -7.94 -11.02 22.97
C MET A 33 -9.10 -10.54 23.87
N HIS A 34 -9.10 -10.92 25.15
CA HIS A 34 -10.06 -10.41 26.14
C HIS A 34 -9.84 -8.92 26.47
N ARG A 35 -8.65 -8.36 26.15
CA ARG A 35 -8.28 -6.98 26.44
C ARG A 35 -8.70 -6.08 25.30
N ILE A 36 -9.65 -5.15 25.55
CA ILE A 36 -10.11 -4.19 24.52
C ILE A 36 -8.96 -3.37 23.90
N HIS A 37 -7.94 -3.04 24.70
CA HIS A 37 -6.77 -2.30 24.25
C HIS A 37 -5.99 -3.01 23.12
N VAL A 38 -6.01 -4.36 23.08
CA VAL A 38 -5.39 -5.14 21.99
C VAL A 38 -6.11 -4.90 20.67
N TRP A 39 -7.45 -4.94 20.69
CA TRP A 39 -8.26 -4.63 19.51
C TRP A 39 -8.09 -3.18 19.07
N MET A 40 -8.01 -2.24 20.01
CA MET A 40 -7.71 -0.84 19.70
C MET A 40 -6.34 -0.69 19.06
N ALA A 41 -5.29 -1.31 19.61
CA ALA A 41 -3.95 -1.26 19.05
C ALA A 41 -3.90 -1.86 17.64
N LEU A 42 -4.58 -2.98 17.40
CA LEU A 42 -4.72 -3.59 16.07
C LEU A 42 -5.41 -2.62 15.09
N ALA A 43 -6.54 -2.02 15.48
CA ALA A 43 -7.26 -1.06 14.65
C ALA A 43 -6.42 0.20 14.37
N ILE A 44 -5.68 0.70 15.36
CA ILE A 44 -4.75 1.83 15.21
C ILE A 44 -3.61 1.46 14.26
N GLY A 45 -3.10 0.22 14.30
CA GLY A 45 -2.11 -0.28 13.33
C GLY A 45 -2.64 -0.28 11.90
N MET A 46 -3.85 -0.80 11.71
CA MET A 46 -4.55 -0.76 10.41
C MET A 46 -4.73 0.67 9.90
N LEU A 47 -5.22 1.57 10.75
CA LEU A 47 -5.42 2.98 10.41
C LEU A 47 -4.08 3.68 10.11
N SER A 48 -3.03 3.36 10.86
CA SER A 48 -1.70 3.93 10.65
C SER A 48 -1.16 3.54 9.28
N TYR A 49 -1.34 2.28 8.86
CA TYR A 49 -0.97 1.88 7.51
C TYR A 49 -1.84 2.59 6.46
N ALA A 50 -3.17 2.65 6.63
CA ALA A 50 -4.07 3.35 5.71
C ALA A 50 -3.69 4.81 5.49
N VAL A 51 -3.22 5.49 6.54
CA VAL A 51 -2.67 6.84 6.46
C VAL A 51 -1.31 6.85 5.75
N SER A 52 -0.41 5.94 6.13
CA SER A 52 0.92 5.85 5.51
C SER A 52 0.86 5.54 4.01
N GLU A 53 -0.10 4.72 3.57
CA GLU A 53 -0.34 4.38 2.16
C GLU A 53 -0.44 5.65 1.34
N TYR A 54 -1.36 6.54 1.69
CA TYR A 54 -1.58 7.78 0.97
C TYR A 54 -0.36 8.71 1.05
N LEU A 55 0.21 8.88 2.24
CA LEU A 55 1.33 9.82 2.44
C LEU A 55 2.58 9.37 1.69
N ILE A 56 2.94 8.09 1.78
CA ILE A 56 4.08 7.52 1.07
C ILE A 56 3.82 7.55 -0.43
N HIS A 57 2.63 7.13 -0.87
CA HIS A 57 2.31 7.11 -2.29
C HIS A 57 2.42 8.51 -2.90
N ARG A 58 1.77 9.51 -2.29
CA ARG A 58 1.79 10.88 -2.81
C ARG A 58 3.13 11.60 -2.67
N PHE A 59 3.75 11.55 -1.49
CA PHE A 59 4.88 12.42 -1.17
C PHE A 59 6.25 11.77 -1.36
N ILE A 60 6.32 10.43 -1.37
CA ILE A 60 7.57 9.69 -1.59
C ILE A 60 7.56 9.03 -2.96
N PHE A 61 6.54 8.24 -3.28
CA PHE A 61 6.51 7.50 -4.54
C PHE A 61 6.18 8.39 -5.75
N HIS A 62 5.52 9.53 -5.55
CA HIS A 62 5.30 10.57 -6.58
C HIS A 62 6.16 11.83 -6.40
N MET A 63 7.23 11.77 -5.60
CA MET A 63 8.18 12.89 -5.57
C MET A 63 8.87 13.06 -6.94
N ASN A 64 9.40 14.25 -7.22
CA ASN A 64 10.19 14.46 -8.43
C ASN A 64 11.45 13.57 -8.43
N PRO A 65 11.91 13.09 -9.60
CA PRO A 65 13.09 12.24 -9.71
C PRO A 65 14.31 12.86 -9.00
N PRO A 66 14.82 12.23 -7.93
CA PRO A 66 15.93 12.78 -7.18
C PRO A 66 17.24 12.62 -7.95
N LYS A 67 18.15 13.58 -7.79
CA LYS A 67 19.50 13.52 -8.40
C LYS A 67 20.40 12.46 -7.76
N ILE A 68 20.05 12.00 -6.55
CA ILE A 68 20.80 11.00 -5.79
C ILE A 68 20.53 9.61 -6.38
N ARG A 69 21.55 8.98 -6.97
CA ARG A 69 21.42 7.74 -7.74
C ARG A 69 20.78 6.58 -6.98
N TRP A 70 21.20 6.35 -5.74
CA TRP A 70 20.66 5.23 -4.96
C TRP A 70 19.19 5.47 -4.58
N LEU A 71 18.81 6.72 -4.30
CA LEU A 71 17.43 7.06 -3.97
C LEU A 71 16.54 6.94 -5.20
N LEU A 72 17.00 7.38 -6.37
CA LEU A 72 16.29 7.18 -7.63
C LEU A 72 16.12 5.69 -7.93
N ALA A 73 17.17 4.87 -7.80
CA ALA A 73 17.08 3.43 -8.00
C ALA A 73 16.06 2.78 -7.05
N MET A 74 16.02 3.23 -5.79
CA MET A 74 15.03 2.78 -4.81
C MET A 74 13.60 3.15 -5.25
N LEU A 75 13.34 4.40 -5.63
CA LEU A 75 12.02 4.85 -6.10
C LEU A 75 11.58 4.15 -7.39
N LYS A 76 12.52 3.88 -8.30
CA LYS A 76 12.26 3.07 -9.50
C LYS A 76 11.76 1.68 -9.15
N ARG A 77 12.47 1.00 -8.25
CA ARG A 77 12.10 -0.33 -7.77
C ARG A 77 10.76 -0.35 -7.02
N LEU A 78 10.47 0.69 -6.25
CA LEU A 78 9.28 0.77 -5.41
C LEU A 78 8.04 1.27 -6.15
N HIS A 79 8.19 2.12 -7.19
CA HIS A 79 7.03 2.74 -7.84
C HIS A 79 7.22 3.22 -9.29
N TYR A 80 8.32 3.89 -9.66
CA TYR A 80 8.38 4.51 -10.99
C TYR A 80 8.32 3.48 -12.12
N ASP A 81 9.04 2.37 -11.97
CA ASP A 81 9.05 1.32 -12.99
C ASP A 81 7.68 0.63 -13.09
N HIS A 82 6.89 0.64 -12.01
CA HIS A 82 5.51 0.15 -12.03
C HIS A 82 4.60 1.04 -12.91
N HIS A 83 4.78 2.37 -12.91
CA HIS A 83 4.06 3.24 -13.85
C HIS A 83 4.40 2.98 -15.32
N VAL A 84 5.65 2.59 -15.60
CA VAL A 84 6.10 2.23 -16.95
C VAL A 84 5.58 0.85 -17.36
N SER A 85 5.64 -0.11 -16.43
CA SER A 85 5.32 -1.52 -16.67
C SER A 85 4.32 -2.06 -15.64
N PRO A 86 3.05 -1.62 -15.67
CA PRO A 86 2.07 -1.89 -14.62
C PRO A 86 1.70 -3.38 -14.45
N ASN A 87 1.93 -4.19 -15.48
CA ASN A 87 1.63 -5.62 -15.45
C ASN A 87 2.82 -6.48 -14.99
N GLN A 88 4.00 -5.90 -14.73
CA GLN A 88 5.16 -6.65 -14.24
C GLN A 88 4.99 -7.00 -12.76
N LEU A 89 4.82 -8.29 -12.47
CA LEU A 89 4.45 -8.79 -11.14
C LEU A 89 5.45 -8.42 -10.05
N ASN A 90 6.75 -8.46 -10.33
CA ASN A 90 7.80 -8.13 -9.35
C ASN A 90 7.76 -6.66 -8.91
N LEU A 91 7.09 -5.78 -9.65
CA LEU A 91 6.94 -4.35 -9.34
C LEU A 91 5.63 -4.01 -8.63
N LEU A 92 4.72 -4.97 -8.44
CA LEU A 92 3.41 -4.75 -7.82
C LEU A 92 3.42 -4.81 -6.29
N PHE A 93 4.40 -5.48 -5.70
CA PHE A 93 4.46 -5.78 -4.27
C PHE A 93 5.56 -4.98 -3.59
N LEU A 94 5.33 -4.59 -2.35
CA LEU A 94 6.33 -3.86 -1.58
C LEU A 94 7.37 -4.87 -1.07
N PRO A 95 8.66 -4.69 -1.39
CA PRO A 95 9.67 -5.63 -0.94
C PRO A 95 9.79 -5.68 0.58
N VAL A 96 10.03 -6.86 1.15
CA VAL A 96 10.20 -7.02 2.61
C VAL A 96 11.35 -6.20 3.18
N TRP A 97 12.42 -5.96 2.39
CA TRP A 97 13.54 -5.12 2.80
C TRP A 97 13.14 -3.65 2.97
N TYR A 98 12.04 -3.21 2.35
CA TYR A 98 11.47 -1.89 2.53
C TYR A 98 10.43 -1.88 3.65
N SER A 99 9.49 -2.83 3.63
CA SER A 99 8.36 -2.86 4.56
C SER A 99 8.76 -3.22 5.99
N LEU A 100 9.62 -4.23 6.19
CA LEU A 100 9.96 -4.71 7.55
C LEU A 100 10.68 -3.66 8.41
N PRO A 101 11.69 -2.92 7.92
CA PRO A 101 12.31 -1.86 8.73
C PRO A 101 11.32 -0.79 9.19
N LEU A 102 10.36 -0.40 8.33
CA LEU A 102 9.33 0.56 8.67
C LEU A 102 8.34 0.01 9.71
N ILE A 103 7.93 -1.25 9.57
CA ILE A 103 7.06 -1.94 10.54
C ILE A 103 7.78 -2.07 11.89
N MET A 104 9.06 -2.43 11.90
CA MET A 104 9.87 -2.53 13.13
C MET A 104 10.03 -1.17 13.81
N LEU A 105 10.27 -0.10 13.05
CA LEU A 105 10.34 1.26 13.58
C LEU A 105 9.01 1.67 14.22
N ALA A 106 7.89 1.44 13.52
CA ALA A 106 6.56 1.76 14.02
C ALA A 106 6.20 0.92 15.27
N GLY A 107 6.54 -0.36 15.28
CA GLY A 107 6.40 -1.24 16.43
C GLY A 107 7.25 -0.78 17.62
N GLY A 108 8.52 -0.44 17.39
CA GLY A 108 9.41 0.10 18.42
C GLY A 108 8.86 1.39 19.04
N ALA A 109 8.30 2.29 18.23
CA ALA A 109 7.62 3.48 18.72
C ALA A 109 6.37 3.14 19.56
N ALA A 110 5.53 2.21 19.10
CA ALA A 110 4.37 1.74 19.84
C ALA A 110 4.77 1.16 21.20
N PHE A 111 5.77 0.26 21.23
CA PHE A 111 6.30 -0.30 22.48
C PHE A 111 6.90 0.78 23.37
N PHE A 112 7.61 1.76 22.82
CA PHE A 112 8.18 2.85 23.61
C PHE A 112 7.11 3.67 24.32
N ILE A 113 5.96 3.89 23.69
CA ILE A 113 4.82 4.64 24.24
C ILE A 113 4.05 3.79 25.26
N THR A 114 3.73 2.54 24.94
CA THR A 114 2.84 1.72 25.77
C THR A 114 3.55 0.94 26.86
N LYS A 115 4.86 0.66 26.67
CA LYS A 115 5.65 -0.31 27.45
C LYS A 115 5.00 -1.70 27.53
N ASP A 116 4.12 -2.03 26.60
CA ASP A 116 3.35 -3.27 26.55
C ASP A 116 3.64 -4.01 25.24
N PHE A 117 4.22 -5.21 25.39
CA PHE A 117 4.61 -6.03 24.26
C PHE A 117 3.40 -6.58 23.49
N SER A 118 2.30 -6.94 24.16
CA SER A 118 1.08 -7.40 23.50
C SER A 118 0.44 -6.28 22.68
N LEU A 119 0.45 -5.03 23.16
CA LEU A 119 -0.03 -3.89 22.39
C LEU A 119 0.88 -3.57 21.19
N MET A 120 2.20 -3.72 21.35
CA MET A 120 3.14 -3.62 20.22
C MET A 120 2.84 -4.67 19.15
N VAL A 121 2.72 -5.95 19.54
CA VAL A 121 2.40 -7.06 18.63
C VAL A 121 1.06 -6.81 17.94
N ALA A 122 0.03 -6.40 18.68
CA ALA A 122 -1.28 -6.07 18.12
C ALA A 122 -1.20 -4.97 17.06
N PHE A 123 -0.48 -3.89 17.35
CA PHE A 123 -0.28 -2.78 16.42
C PHE A 123 0.44 -3.21 15.13
N VAL A 124 1.57 -3.94 15.24
CA VAL A 124 2.29 -4.40 14.03
C VAL A 124 1.50 -5.46 13.25
N THR A 125 0.73 -6.32 13.93
CA THR A 125 -0.19 -7.26 13.28
C THR A 125 -1.28 -6.51 12.51
N GLY A 126 -1.82 -5.41 13.07
CA GLY A 126 -2.74 -4.52 12.37
C GLY A 126 -2.13 -3.90 11.11
N ILE A 127 -0.89 -3.40 11.20
CA ILE A 127 -0.15 -2.87 10.04
C ILE A 127 0.01 -3.95 8.95
N MET A 128 0.51 -5.14 9.32
CA MET A 128 0.73 -6.23 8.35
C MET A 128 -0.58 -6.69 7.71
N GLY A 129 -1.66 -6.79 8.47
CA GLY A 129 -2.98 -7.14 7.95
C GLY A 129 -3.48 -6.15 6.90
N TYR A 130 -3.28 -4.85 7.14
CA TYR A 130 -3.65 -3.83 6.17
C TYR A 130 -2.70 -3.77 4.97
N LEU A 131 -1.39 -3.99 5.17
CA LEU A 131 -0.42 -4.14 4.08
C LEU A 131 -0.83 -5.24 3.10
N LEU A 132 -1.21 -6.42 3.60
CA LEU A 132 -1.71 -7.51 2.76
C LEU A 132 -3.00 -7.13 2.02
N TYR A 133 -3.90 -6.37 2.66
CA TYR A 133 -5.09 -5.86 2.00
C TYR A 133 -4.75 -4.85 0.88
N TYR A 134 -3.80 -3.97 1.13
CA TYR A 134 -3.26 -3.03 0.15
C TYR A 134 -2.64 -3.74 -1.04
N GLU A 135 -1.73 -4.68 -0.81
CA GLU A 135 -1.06 -5.44 -1.86
C GLU A 135 -2.06 -6.22 -2.72
N TRP A 136 -3.06 -6.85 -2.10
CA TRP A 136 -4.13 -7.52 -2.83
C TRP A 136 -4.93 -6.55 -3.71
N THR A 137 -5.31 -5.39 -3.16
CA THR A 137 -6.10 -4.39 -3.88
C THR A 137 -5.31 -3.81 -5.06
N HIS A 138 -4.03 -3.49 -4.85
CA HIS A 138 -3.10 -3.02 -5.86
C HIS A 138 -2.93 -4.04 -6.99
N TYR A 139 -2.59 -5.27 -6.63
CA TYR A 139 -2.39 -6.36 -7.57
C TYR A 139 -3.65 -6.61 -8.43
N ILE A 140 -4.82 -6.76 -7.80
CA ILE A 140 -6.07 -7.02 -8.53
C ILE A 140 -6.48 -5.85 -9.43
N ALA A 141 -6.09 -4.62 -9.10
CA ALA A 141 -6.37 -3.47 -9.95
C ALA A 141 -5.72 -3.65 -11.34
N HIS A 142 -4.54 -4.27 -11.42
CA HIS A 142 -3.80 -4.50 -12.67
C HIS A 142 -4.07 -5.85 -13.34
N GLN A 143 -4.74 -6.80 -12.66
CA GLN A 143 -5.11 -8.07 -13.29
C GLN A 143 -6.36 -7.94 -14.18
N PRO A 144 -6.55 -8.78 -15.21
CA PRO A 144 -7.77 -8.79 -16.04
C PRO A 144 -8.94 -9.50 -15.33
N VAL A 145 -9.19 -9.14 -14.08
CA VAL A 145 -10.26 -9.66 -13.22
C VAL A 145 -11.10 -8.50 -12.70
N GLN A 146 -12.42 -8.66 -12.66
CA GLN A 146 -13.28 -7.73 -11.95
C GLN A 146 -13.41 -8.12 -10.48
N PRO A 147 -13.15 -7.19 -9.53
CA PRO A 147 -13.42 -7.43 -8.12
C PRO A 147 -14.90 -7.79 -7.87
N ILE A 148 -15.11 -8.70 -6.93
CA ILE A 148 -16.45 -9.18 -6.56
C ILE A 148 -17.25 -8.07 -5.86
N THR A 149 -16.60 -7.25 -5.04
CA THR A 149 -17.26 -6.21 -4.24
C THR A 149 -17.43 -4.90 -5.03
N PRO A 150 -18.53 -4.15 -4.81
CA PRO A 150 -18.70 -2.82 -5.39
C PRO A 150 -17.53 -1.87 -5.05
N TRP A 151 -17.05 -1.95 -3.80
CA TRP A 151 -15.89 -1.19 -3.33
C TRP A 151 -14.63 -1.52 -4.12
N GLY A 152 -14.29 -2.80 -4.28
CA GLY A 152 -13.12 -3.22 -5.05
C GLY A 152 -13.20 -2.77 -6.51
N ARG A 153 -14.38 -2.88 -7.14
CA ARG A 153 -14.56 -2.39 -8.52
C ARG A 153 -14.35 -0.88 -8.62
N TRP A 154 -14.78 -0.14 -7.60
CA TRP A 154 -14.57 1.30 -7.55
C TRP A 154 -13.09 1.64 -7.38
N MET A 155 -12.43 1.11 -6.36
CA MET A 155 -10.99 1.37 -6.12
C MET A 155 -10.11 0.95 -7.29
N LYS A 156 -10.42 -0.17 -7.96
CA LYS A 156 -9.76 -0.56 -9.20
C LYS A 156 -9.86 0.54 -10.27
N ARG A 157 -11.04 1.11 -10.51
CA ARG A 157 -11.19 2.19 -11.50
C ARG A 157 -10.38 3.42 -11.13
N MET A 158 -10.42 3.82 -9.86
CA MET A 158 -9.68 4.98 -9.33
C MET A 158 -8.18 4.81 -9.56
N HIS A 159 -7.64 3.66 -9.18
CA HIS A 159 -6.23 3.34 -9.33
C HIS A 159 -5.81 3.25 -10.81
N LEU A 160 -6.67 2.71 -11.69
CA LEU A 160 -6.41 2.73 -13.13
C LEU A 160 -6.43 4.16 -13.70
N TRP A 161 -7.28 5.07 -13.20
CA TRP A 161 -7.23 6.48 -13.60
C TRP A 161 -5.92 7.15 -13.16
N HIS A 162 -5.44 6.82 -11.96
CA HIS A 162 -4.14 7.29 -11.50
C HIS A 162 -3.01 6.90 -12.49
N HIS A 163 -2.93 5.63 -12.91
CA HIS A 163 -1.89 5.18 -13.84
C HIS A 163 -2.04 5.66 -15.29
N TYR A 164 -3.28 5.73 -15.79
CA TYR A 164 -3.50 5.92 -17.24
C TYR A 164 -4.01 7.30 -17.62
N LYS A 165 -4.56 8.02 -16.65
CA LYS A 165 -5.11 9.35 -16.84
C LYS A 165 -4.22 10.41 -16.22
N ASN A 166 -4.08 10.45 -14.91
CA ASN A 166 -3.29 11.49 -14.26
C ASN A 166 -2.84 11.03 -12.87
N GLU A 167 -1.53 10.89 -12.73
CA GLU A 167 -0.83 10.44 -11.54
C GLU A 167 -0.89 11.43 -10.37
N ASN A 168 -1.34 12.67 -10.61
CA ASN A 168 -1.46 13.68 -9.56
C ASN A 168 -2.76 13.58 -8.75
N TYR A 169 -3.61 12.59 -9.05
CA TYR A 169 -4.92 12.37 -8.44
C TYR A 169 -5.13 10.89 -8.09
N TRP A 170 -6.10 10.62 -7.20
CA TRP A 170 -6.52 9.28 -6.82
C TRP A 170 -5.39 8.39 -6.28
N TYR A 171 -4.63 8.92 -5.31
CA TYR A 171 -3.50 8.21 -4.70
C TYR A 171 -3.94 7.05 -3.79
N GLY A 172 -5.15 7.10 -3.24
CA GLY A 172 -5.69 6.00 -2.45
C GLY A 172 -5.87 4.74 -3.28
N VAL A 173 -5.19 3.67 -2.90
CA VAL A 173 -5.29 2.35 -3.54
C VAL A 173 -6.38 1.52 -2.85
N THR A 174 -6.46 1.58 -1.52
CA THR A 174 -7.45 0.85 -0.72
C THR A 174 -8.71 1.66 -0.43
N ASN A 175 -8.57 2.96 -0.23
CA ASN A 175 -9.65 3.88 0.10
C ASN A 175 -9.34 5.33 -0.32
N PRO A 176 -10.35 6.17 -0.62
CA PRO A 176 -10.13 7.55 -1.07
C PRO A 176 -10.23 8.59 0.06
N ALA A 177 -10.22 8.19 1.34
CA ALA A 177 -10.51 9.13 2.43
C ALA A 177 -9.51 10.30 2.46
N LEU A 178 -8.23 10.01 2.25
CA LEU A 178 -7.19 11.04 2.20
C LEU A 178 -7.15 11.78 0.87
N ASP A 179 -7.60 11.15 -0.23
CA ASP A 179 -7.82 11.89 -1.46
C ASP A 179 -8.91 12.96 -1.32
N LEU A 180 -9.99 12.65 -0.59
CA LEU A 180 -11.03 13.63 -0.26
C LEU A 180 -10.48 14.73 0.65
N LEU A 181 -9.80 14.35 1.74
CA LEU A 181 -9.24 15.29 2.71
C LEU A 181 -8.27 16.28 2.05
N PHE A 182 -7.38 15.80 1.19
CA PHE A 182 -6.37 16.62 0.54
C PHE A 182 -6.75 17.06 -0.88
N CYS A 183 -8.02 16.94 -1.26
CA CYS A 183 -8.57 17.42 -2.53
C CYS A 183 -7.90 16.82 -3.79
N THR A 184 -7.38 15.60 -3.70
CA THR A 184 -6.86 14.80 -4.82
C THR A 184 -7.88 13.78 -5.34
N TYR A 185 -9.08 13.74 -4.75
CA TYR A 185 -10.25 13.08 -5.32
C TYR A 185 -10.95 14.02 -6.30
N LYS A 186 -10.82 13.77 -7.61
CA LYS A 186 -11.46 14.58 -8.66
C LYS A 186 -12.43 13.76 -9.50
N ASN A 187 -13.40 14.46 -10.10
CA ASN A 187 -14.21 13.89 -11.17
C ASN A 187 -13.30 13.63 -12.37
N GLU A 188 -13.29 12.38 -12.84
CA GLU A 188 -12.45 11.94 -13.94
C GLU A 188 -12.71 12.75 -15.20
N LYS A 189 -13.95 13.14 -15.50
CA LYS A 189 -14.27 13.91 -16.73
C LYS A 189 -13.63 15.29 -16.76
N GLN A 190 -13.29 15.84 -15.60
CA GLN A 190 -12.69 17.17 -15.46
C GLN A 190 -11.16 17.15 -15.42
N VAL A 191 -10.55 15.96 -15.28
CA VAL A 191 -9.09 15.82 -15.21
C VAL A 191 -8.53 15.51 -16.59
N ASN A 192 -7.58 16.33 -17.03
CA ASN A 192 -6.84 16.08 -18.28
C ASN A 192 -5.85 14.94 -18.12
N ARG A 193 -5.55 14.27 -19.23
CA ARG A 193 -4.51 13.25 -19.26
C ARG A 193 -3.14 13.90 -19.07
N SER A 194 -2.35 13.38 -18.13
CA SER A 194 -0.97 13.79 -17.89
C SER A 194 -0.02 13.07 -18.86
N SER A 195 1.01 13.75 -19.34
CA SER A 195 2.10 13.18 -20.13
C SER A 195 2.94 12.20 -19.32
N THR A 196 3.08 12.45 -18.01
CA THR A 196 3.95 11.73 -17.10
C THR A 196 3.26 10.55 -16.41
N ALA A 197 1.95 10.34 -16.62
CA ALA A 197 1.17 9.29 -15.95
C ALA A 197 1.78 7.88 -16.11
N ARG A 198 2.45 7.62 -17.24
CA ARG A 198 3.09 6.33 -17.55
C ARG A 198 4.61 6.33 -17.35
N ASN A 199 5.20 7.47 -17.06
CA ASN A 199 6.64 7.58 -16.85
C ASN A 199 6.93 8.81 -15.99
N LEU A 200 7.08 8.58 -14.68
CA LEU A 200 7.31 9.62 -13.68
C LEU A 200 8.68 10.30 -13.79
N GLU A 201 9.59 9.74 -14.59
CA GLU A 201 10.90 10.33 -14.86
C GLU A 201 10.87 11.37 -15.98
N GLN A 202 9.79 11.40 -16.78
CA GLN A 202 9.63 12.45 -17.77
C GLN A 202 9.32 13.76 -17.05
N ASN A 203 10.12 14.78 -17.29
CA ASN A 203 9.75 16.13 -16.87
C ASN A 203 8.72 16.65 -17.88
N ASP A 204 7.51 16.91 -17.42
CA ASP A 204 6.76 18.01 -18.02
C ASP A 204 7.64 19.25 -17.86
N MET A 205 7.99 19.91 -18.95
CA MET A 205 8.68 21.20 -18.90
C MET A 205 7.83 22.16 -18.05
N LYS A 206 8.13 22.26 -16.76
CA LYS A 206 7.57 23.24 -15.82
C LYS A 206 8.54 24.39 -15.72
#